data_AF-T1H4B8-F1
#
_entry.id   AF-T1H4B8-F1
#
_cell.length_a   1.000
_cell.length_b   1.000
_cell.length_c   1.000
_cell.angle_alpha   90.00
_cell.angle_beta   90.00
_cell.angle_gamma   90.00
#
_symmetry.space_group_name_H-M   'P 1'
#
loop_
_entity.id
_entity.type
_entity.pdbx_description
1 polymer ?
#
loop_
_entity_poly.entity_id
_entity_poly.type
_entity_poly.pdbx_seq_one_letter_code
_entity_poly.pdbx_strand_id
1 'polypeptide(L)'
;MILGFTSITILLLLRKLKDVKLRNKKVLSGIFWTVSTARNALIVLVASLIAFYSCDENSCPFKLTGTVKSGVPDFHLPPFETDIAGPNNGTSSTPIHLNFKAMIEDLGPTIIILPILAVLGNVAISKAFGGAGLSATRELVALSLSNIFGSIL
;
A
#
# COMPACT_ATOMS: atom_id res chain seq x y z
N MET A 1 20.29 -5.95 0.99
CA MET A 1 19.97 -7.04 0.04
C MET A 1 19.87 -8.40 0.72
N ILE A 2 20.81 -8.80 1.57
CA ILE A 2 20.79 -10.08 2.30
C ILE A 2 19.49 -10.26 3.12
N LEU A 3 19.05 -9.23 3.87
CA LEU A 3 17.78 -9.29 4.63
C LEU A 3 16.53 -9.48 3.75
N GLY A 4 16.57 -8.95 2.52
CA GLY A 4 15.47 -9.10 1.56
C GLY A 4 15.39 -10.53 1.05
N PHE A 5 16.54 -11.11 0.66
CA PHE A 5 16.61 -12.50 0.25
C PHE A 5 16.25 -13.46 1.39
N THR A 6 16.74 -13.24 2.61
CA THR A 6 16.38 -14.07 3.76
C THR A 6 14.89 -13.96 4.10
N SER A 7 14.31 -12.76 4.06
CA SER A 7 12.87 -12.55 4.25
C SER A 7 12.03 -13.29 3.21
N ILE A 8 12.43 -13.24 1.94
CA ILE A 8 11.76 -13.97 0.84
C ILE A 8 11.89 -15.49 1.05
N THR A 9 13.07 -15.99 1.41
CA THR A 9 13.28 -17.43 1.69
C THR A 9 12.42 -17.88 2.87
N ILE A 10 12.35 -17.10 3.95
CA ILE A 10 11.52 -17.36 5.13
C ILE A 10 10.02 -17.35 4.75
N LEU A 11 9.55 -16.36 3.98
CA LEU A 11 8.18 -16.30 3.43
C LEU A 11 7.81 -17.59 2.69
N LEU A 12 8.71 -18.06 1.83
CA LEU A 12 8.50 -19.26 1.02
C LEU A 12 8.53 -20.54 1.88
N LEU A 13 9.40 -20.62 2.89
CA LEU A 13 9.44 -21.74 3.82
C LEU A 13 8.17 -21.80 4.67
N LEU A 14 7.72 -20.66 5.21
CA LEU A 14 6.45 -20.56 5.91
C LEU A 14 5.30 -20.96 4.99
N ARG A 15 5.34 -20.58 3.69
CA ARG A 15 4.36 -21.01 2.69
C ARG A 15 4.28 -22.52 2.57
N LYS A 16 5.44 -23.20 2.50
CA LYS A 16 5.52 -24.67 2.43
C LYS A 16 5.08 -25.36 3.72
N LEU A 17 5.32 -24.77 4.88
CA LEU A 17 4.81 -25.25 6.16
C LEU A 17 3.27 -25.28 6.24
N LYS A 18 2.54 -24.52 5.39
CA LYS A 18 1.06 -24.67 5.28
C LYS A 18 0.64 -26.04 4.79
N ASP A 19 1.37 -26.53 3.80
CA ASP A 19 0.93 -27.65 2.96
C ASP A 19 1.23 -28.99 3.63
N VAL A 20 1.97 -28.97 4.74
CA VAL A 20 2.20 -30.14 5.60
C VAL A 20 0.93 -30.41 6.39
N LYS A 21 0.08 -31.30 5.87
CA LYS A 21 -1.07 -31.86 6.60
C LYS A 21 -0.58 -32.60 7.85
N LEU A 22 -0.65 -31.94 9.01
CA LEU A 22 -0.42 -32.57 10.30
C LEU A 22 -1.60 -33.48 10.63
N ARG A 23 -1.37 -34.79 10.44
CA ARG A 23 -2.37 -35.85 10.32
C ARG A 23 -3.26 -36.07 11.55
N ASN A 24 -3.05 -35.45 12.72
CA ASN A 24 -3.80 -35.87 13.93
C ASN A 24 -3.97 -34.88 15.11
N LYS A 25 -3.88 -33.56 14.92
CA LYS A 25 -4.20 -32.60 16.01
C LYS A 25 -5.01 -31.40 15.50
N LYS A 26 -6.32 -31.36 15.79
CA LYS A 26 -7.23 -30.24 15.40
C LYS A 26 -6.68 -28.87 15.85
N VAL A 27 -6.11 -28.79 17.04
CA VAL A 27 -5.51 -27.55 17.60
C VAL A 27 -4.28 -27.13 16.79
N LEU A 28 -3.39 -28.08 16.47
CA LEU A 28 -2.17 -27.79 15.72
C LEU A 28 -2.50 -27.40 14.27
N SER A 29 -3.49 -28.05 13.66
CA SER A 29 -4.02 -27.67 12.35
C SER A 29 -4.59 -26.24 12.34
N GLY A 30 -5.30 -25.83 13.40
CA GLY A 30 -5.82 -24.47 13.55
C GLY A 30 -4.70 -23.42 13.66
N ILE A 31 -3.70 -23.68 14.51
CA ILE A 31 -2.54 -22.79 14.68
C ILE A 31 -1.77 -22.61 13.37
N PHE A 32 -1.49 -23.70 12.64
CA PHE A 32 -0.80 -23.64 11.35
C PHE A 32 -1.61 -22.91 10.29
N TRP A 33 -2.94 -23.04 10.31
CA TRP A 33 -3.82 -22.28 9.43
C TRP A 33 -3.80 -20.78 9.76
N THR A 34 -3.86 -20.41 11.03
CA THR A 34 -3.77 -19.00 11.46
C THR A 34 -2.41 -18.39 11.15
N VAL A 35 -1.30 -19.08 11.49
CA VAL A 35 0.07 -18.64 11.16
C VAL A 35 0.24 -18.50 9.65
N SER A 36 -0.41 -19.37 8.88
CA SER A 36 -0.39 -19.26 7.43
C SER A 36 -1.08 -18.01 6.90
N THR A 37 -2.23 -17.66 7.45
CA THR A 37 -2.98 -16.49 6.99
C THR A 37 -2.24 -15.20 7.38
N ALA A 38 -1.60 -15.19 8.55
CA ALA A 38 -0.87 -14.04 9.10
C ALA A 38 0.59 -13.90 8.63
N ARG A 39 1.06 -14.70 7.66
CA ARG A 39 2.48 -14.72 7.22
C ARG A 39 3.07 -13.36 6.89
N ASN A 40 2.32 -12.54 6.17
CA ASN A 40 2.77 -11.21 5.76
C ASN A 40 2.98 -10.31 6.98
N ALA A 41 2.06 -10.33 7.94
CA ALA A 41 2.19 -9.56 9.17
C ALA A 41 3.33 -10.08 10.06
N LEU A 42 3.49 -11.41 10.18
CA LEU A 42 4.56 -12.03 10.96
C LEU A 42 5.94 -11.59 10.47
N ILE A 43 6.12 -11.52 9.15
CA ILE A 43 7.43 -11.21 8.56
C ILE A 43 7.76 -9.73 8.68
N VAL A 44 6.76 -8.85 8.60
CA VAL A 44 6.93 -7.44 8.99
C VAL A 44 7.35 -7.34 10.45
N LEU A 45 6.69 -8.04 11.38
CA LEU A 45 7.04 -8.00 12.80
C LEU A 45 8.47 -8.50 13.08
N VAL A 46 8.86 -9.64 12.51
CA VAL A 46 10.22 -10.19 12.68
C VAL A 46 11.26 -9.26 12.06
N ALA A 47 11.01 -8.72 10.87
CA ALA A 47 11.91 -7.76 10.24
C ALA A 47 12.05 -6.48 11.08
N SER A 48 10.96 -5.98 11.66
CA SER A 48 10.97 -4.83 12.58
C SER A 48 11.75 -5.12 13.86
N LEU A 49 11.61 -6.31 14.46
CA LEU A 49 12.39 -6.72 15.63
C LEU A 49 13.89 -6.80 15.31
N ILE A 50 14.26 -7.42 14.19
CA ILE A 50 15.66 -7.50 13.75
C ILE A 50 16.22 -6.09 13.51
N ALA A 51 15.45 -5.22 12.85
CA ALA A 51 15.85 -3.83 12.63
C ALA A 51 16.03 -3.08 13.96
N PHE A 52 15.15 -3.30 14.94
CA PHE A 52 15.25 -2.71 16.28
C PHE A 52 16.52 -3.15 17.02
N TYR A 53 16.87 -4.44 17.02
CA TYR A 53 18.08 -4.93 17.69
C TYR A 53 19.38 -4.63 16.94
N SER A 54 19.32 -4.41 15.62
CA SER A 54 20.50 -4.19 14.78
C SER A 54 20.80 -2.72 14.51
N CYS A 55 19.89 -1.82 14.89
CA CYS A 55 20.12 -0.38 14.85
C CYS A 55 20.76 0.05 16.16
N ASP A 56 22.01 0.50 16.09
CA ASP A 56 22.72 1.13 17.20
C ASP A 56 22.86 2.65 16.95
N GLU A 57 23.15 3.43 17.98
CA GLU A 57 23.12 4.91 17.98
C GLU A 57 23.88 5.58 16.81
N ASN A 58 24.88 4.91 16.25
CA ASN A 58 25.79 5.49 15.25
C ASN A 58 25.64 4.93 13.83
N SER A 59 24.90 3.84 13.62
CA SER A 59 24.70 3.27 12.28
C SER A 59 23.54 2.28 12.22
N CYS A 60 22.48 2.64 11.49
CA CYS A 60 21.45 1.70 11.07
C CYS A 60 21.80 1.14 9.67
N PRO A 61 22.10 -0.16 9.52
CA PRO A 61 22.33 -0.78 8.22
C PRO A 61 21.04 -0.93 7.38
N PHE A 62 19.88 -0.62 7.96
CA PHE A 62 18.56 -0.72 7.32
C PHE A 62 17.92 0.66 7.14
N LYS A 63 17.32 0.86 5.97
CA LYS A 63 16.49 2.04 5.72
C LYS A 63 15.15 1.84 6.43
N LEU A 64 14.99 2.50 7.56
CA LEU A 64 13.75 2.47 8.34
C LEU A 64 12.64 3.21 7.60
N THR A 65 11.40 2.76 7.80
CA THR A 65 10.22 3.55 7.43
C THR A 65 10.29 4.85 8.23
N GLY A 66 10.25 5.99 7.55
CA GLY A 66 10.35 7.30 8.19
C GLY A 66 9.27 7.54 9.25
N THR A 67 9.37 8.66 9.96
CA THR A 67 8.38 9.03 10.99
C THR A 67 6.98 9.16 10.39
N VAL A 68 6.05 8.36 10.89
CA VAL A 68 4.63 8.44 10.51
C VAL A 68 4.01 9.61 11.27
N LYS A 69 3.38 10.55 10.56
CA LYS A 69 2.61 11.63 11.19
C LYS A 69 1.46 11.00 11.98
N SER A 70 1.35 11.34 13.27
CA SER A 70 0.27 10.86 14.12
C SER A 70 -0.98 11.70 13.90
N GLY A 71 -2.14 11.05 13.82
CA GLY A 71 -3.44 11.71 13.62
C GLY A 71 -4.14 11.29 12.34
N VAL A 72 -5.40 11.67 12.21
CA VAL A 72 -6.11 11.65 10.92
C VAL A 72 -5.72 12.91 10.15
N PRO A 73 -5.57 12.83 8.81
CA PRO A 73 -5.34 14.02 8.01
C PRO A 73 -6.55 14.97 8.12
N ASP A 74 -6.28 16.27 7.94
CA ASP A 74 -7.34 17.29 7.95
C ASP A 74 -8.20 17.17 6.68
N PHE A 75 -9.52 17.22 6.86
CA PHE A 75 -10.43 17.17 5.73
C PHE A 75 -10.30 18.45 4.88
N HIS A 76 -9.90 18.30 3.62
CA HIS A 76 -9.78 19.41 2.68
C HIS A 76 -10.22 18.98 1.29
N LEU A 77 -10.91 19.86 0.57
CA LEU A 77 -11.31 19.58 -0.80
C LEU A 77 -10.08 19.55 -1.71
N PRO A 78 -10.05 18.72 -2.77
CA PRO A 78 -8.93 18.70 -3.68
C PRO A 78 -8.72 20.11 -4.28
N PRO A 79 -7.51 20.69 -4.15
CA PRO A 79 -7.25 22.05 -4.62
C PRO A 79 -7.21 22.09 -6.15
N PHE A 80 -7.85 23.11 -6.74
CA PHE A 80 -7.85 23.35 -8.20
C PHE A 80 -6.71 24.27 -8.66
N GLU A 81 -5.91 24.76 -7.72
CA GLU A 81 -4.71 25.55 -7.95
C GLU A 81 -3.68 25.15 -6.89
N THR A 82 -2.40 25.11 -7.24
CA THR A 82 -1.35 24.77 -6.28
C THR A 82 -0.08 25.57 -6.52
N ASP A 83 0.58 25.91 -5.43
CA ASP A 83 1.89 26.54 -5.43
C ASP A 83 2.96 25.47 -5.26
N ILE A 84 3.68 25.17 -6.34
CA ILE A 84 4.86 24.31 -6.22
C ILE A 84 6.08 25.17 -5.93
N ALA A 85 6.95 24.66 -5.05
CA ALA A 85 8.29 25.20 -4.90
C ALA A 85 9.04 25.02 -6.23
N GLY A 86 9.35 26.13 -6.90
CA GLY A 86 10.08 26.12 -8.17
C GLY A 86 11.49 25.52 -8.06
N PRO A 87 12.19 25.31 -9.19
CA PRO A 87 13.57 24.82 -9.19
C PRO A 87 14.46 25.71 -8.33
N ASN A 88 15.17 25.11 -7.37
CA ASN A 88 16.13 25.81 -6.51
C ASN A 88 17.33 26.30 -7.34
N ASN A 89 17.19 27.44 -8.00
CA ASN A 89 18.31 28.17 -8.60
C ASN A 89 18.56 29.47 -7.85
N GLY A 90 19.11 29.36 -6.64
CA GLY A 90 19.64 30.49 -5.87
C GLY A 90 18.61 31.44 -5.25
N THR A 91 18.59 31.47 -3.91
CA THR A 91 18.14 32.57 -3.01
C THR A 91 16.77 33.24 -3.14
N SER A 92 15.92 32.88 -4.09
CA SER A 92 14.51 33.34 -4.11
C SER A 92 13.59 32.22 -4.58
N SER A 93 12.91 31.58 -3.64
CA SER A 93 11.84 30.62 -3.89
C SER A 93 10.62 31.36 -4.45
N THR A 94 10.58 31.59 -5.76
CA THR A 94 9.36 32.07 -6.43
C THR A 94 8.39 30.90 -6.56
N PRO A 95 7.24 30.90 -5.87
CA PRO A 95 6.24 29.85 -6.05
C PRO A 95 5.72 29.90 -7.49
N ILE A 96 5.69 28.75 -8.16
CA ILE A 96 5.06 28.65 -9.48
C ILE A 96 3.59 28.36 -9.22
N HIS A 97 2.72 29.33 -9.50
CA HIS A 97 1.28 29.13 -9.52
C HIS A 97 0.93 28.16 -10.65
N LEU A 98 0.51 26.94 -10.29
CA LEU A 98 -0.05 25.98 -11.22
C LEU A 98 -1.58 26.13 -11.24
N ASN A 99 -2.09 26.59 -12.38
CA ASN A 99 -3.51 26.58 -12.68
C ASN A 99 -3.98 25.14 -12.99
N PHE A 100 -5.25 24.84 -12.80
CA PHE A 100 -5.90 23.57 -13.12
C PHE A 100 -5.51 22.98 -14.49
N LYS A 101 -5.41 23.82 -15.53
CA LYS A 101 -5.01 23.34 -16.87
C LYS A 101 -3.58 22.80 -16.88
N ALA A 102 -2.65 23.48 -16.20
CA ALA A 102 -1.26 23.05 -16.09
C ALA A 102 -1.15 21.75 -15.28
N MET A 103 -2.01 21.56 -14.27
CA MET A 103 -2.07 20.31 -13.52
C MET A 103 -2.57 19.13 -14.38
N ILE A 104 -3.59 19.34 -15.22
CA ILE A 104 -4.06 18.30 -16.16
C ILE A 104 -2.97 17.95 -17.17
N GLU A 105 -2.24 18.94 -17.67
CA GLU A 105 -1.15 18.74 -18.62
C GLU A 105 0.00 17.92 -17.99
N ASP A 106 0.33 18.18 -16.73
CA ASP A 106 1.33 17.43 -15.96
C ASP A 106 0.92 15.97 -15.71
N LEU A 107 -0.36 15.72 -15.40
CA LEU A 107 -0.90 14.36 -15.30
C LEU A 107 -0.93 13.64 -16.65
N GLY A 108 -1.11 14.39 -17.74
CA GLY A 108 -1.11 13.87 -19.10
C GLY A 108 -2.11 12.71 -19.30
N PRO A 109 -1.74 11.64 -20.03
CA PRO A 109 -2.67 10.53 -20.32
C PRO A 109 -3.03 9.69 -19.09
N THR A 110 -2.32 9.82 -17.97
CA THR A 110 -2.58 9.02 -16.76
C THR A 110 -3.96 9.31 -16.15
N ILE A 111 -4.52 10.50 -16.39
CA ILE A 111 -5.86 10.89 -15.94
C ILE A 111 -6.96 9.96 -16.48
N ILE A 112 -6.78 9.39 -17.68
CA ILE A 112 -7.73 8.44 -18.28
C ILE A 112 -7.34 7.00 -17.93
N ILE A 113 -6.03 6.70 -17.92
CA ILE A 113 -5.54 5.33 -17.71
C ILE A 113 -5.79 4.84 -16.27
N LEU A 114 -5.56 5.68 -15.26
CA LEU A 114 -5.68 5.28 -13.85
C LEU A 114 -7.11 4.85 -13.47
N PRO A 115 -8.19 5.59 -13.82
CA PRO A 115 -9.56 5.13 -13.56
C PRO A 115 -9.90 3.82 -14.26
N ILE A 116 -9.45 3.62 -15.50
CA ILE A 116 -9.69 2.37 -16.25
C ILE A 116 -9.01 1.19 -15.54
N LEU A 117 -7.74 1.36 -15.14
CA LEU A 117 -7.00 0.33 -14.41
C LEU A 117 -7.64 0.02 -13.05
N ALA A 118 -8.09 1.05 -12.32
CA ALA A 118 -8.77 0.88 -11.04
C ALA A 118 -10.06 0.06 -11.17
N VAL A 119 -10.89 0.37 -12.18
CA VAL A 119 -12.15 -0.36 -12.43
C VAL A 119 -11.89 -1.80 -12.87
N LEU A 120 -10.99 -2.01 -13.83
CA LEU A 120 -10.66 -3.34 -14.32
C LEU A 120 -10.09 -4.23 -13.21
N GLY A 121 -9.17 -3.69 -12.40
CA GLY A 121 -8.59 -4.39 -11.26
C GLY A 121 -9.64 -4.77 -10.23
N ASN A 122 -10.49 -3.82 -9.83
CA ASN A 122 -11.54 -4.07 -8.84
C ASN A 122 -12.54 -5.13 -9.32
N VAL A 123 -13.06 -5.01 -10.55
CA VAL A 123 -14.01 -5.99 -11.11
C VAL A 123 -13.37 -7.36 -11.31
N ALA A 124 -12.09 -7.43 -11.73
CA ALA A 124 -11.38 -8.70 -11.89
C ALA A 124 -11.23 -9.43 -10.55
N ILE A 125 -10.84 -8.73 -9.49
CA ILE A 125 -10.70 -9.28 -8.14
C ILE A 125 -12.07 -9.74 -7.63
N SER A 126 -13.09 -8.89 -7.70
CA SER A 126 -14.42 -9.25 -7.22
C SER A 126 -15.02 -10.43 -7.96
N LYS A 127 -14.81 -10.56 -9.28
CA LYS A 127 -15.24 -11.75 -10.03
C LYS A 127 -14.42 -13.00 -9.73
N ALA A 128 -13.13 -12.85 -9.42
CA ALA A 128 -12.26 -13.97 -9.07
C ALA A 128 -12.57 -14.54 -7.68
N PHE A 129 -12.97 -13.68 -6.74
CA PHE A 129 -13.24 -14.06 -5.34
C PHE A 129 -14.72 -14.07 -4.96
N GLY A 130 -15.60 -13.59 -5.83
CA GLY A 130 -17.00 -13.39 -5.55
C GLY A 130 -17.92 -14.44 -6.16
N GLY A 131 -19.03 -14.70 -5.47
CA GLY A 131 -20.04 -15.69 -5.89
C GLY A 131 -21.07 -15.13 -6.88
N ALA A 132 -22.06 -15.97 -7.21
CA ALA A 132 -23.19 -15.57 -8.04
C ALA A 132 -24.00 -14.45 -7.35
N GLY A 133 -24.09 -13.27 -7.98
CA GLY A 133 -24.86 -12.13 -7.47
C GLY A 133 -24.13 -10.78 -7.46
N LEU A 134 -22.84 -10.75 -7.77
CA LEU A 134 -22.09 -9.49 -7.87
C LEU A 134 -22.36 -8.78 -9.20
N SER A 135 -22.89 -7.57 -9.09
CA SER A 135 -23.13 -6.67 -10.22
C SER A 135 -21.99 -5.66 -10.32
N ALA A 136 -21.30 -5.65 -11.45
CA ALA A 136 -20.19 -4.74 -11.72
C ALA A 136 -20.57 -3.26 -11.53
N THR A 137 -21.83 -2.90 -11.78
CA THR A 137 -22.32 -1.51 -11.59
C THR A 137 -22.30 -1.10 -10.11
N ARG A 138 -22.69 -1.99 -9.19
CA ARG A 138 -22.69 -1.67 -7.75
C ARG A 138 -21.26 -1.52 -7.22
N GLU A 139 -20.37 -2.39 -7.66
CA GLU A 139 -18.95 -2.31 -7.32
C GLU A 139 -18.30 -1.05 -7.87
N LEU A 140 -18.63 -0.68 -9.11
CA LEU A 140 -18.14 0.55 -9.73
C LEU A 140 -18.59 1.79 -8.96
N VAL A 141 -19.87 1.88 -8.59
CA VAL A 141 -20.39 3.01 -7.80
C VAL A 141 -19.70 3.09 -6.44
N ALA A 142 -19.52 1.95 -5.77
CA ALA A 142 -18.83 1.90 -4.47
C ALA A 142 -17.37 2.39 -4.59
N LEU A 143 -16.64 1.93 -5.62
CA LEU A 143 -15.27 2.36 -5.89
C LEU A 143 -15.18 3.87 -6.16
N SER A 144 -16.07 4.38 -7.02
CA SER A 144 -16.12 5.81 -7.36
C SER A 144 -16.40 6.67 -6.14
N LEU A 145 -17.38 6.29 -5.31
CA LEU A 145 -17.69 7.01 -4.08
C LEU A 145 -16.53 6.96 -3.10
N SER A 146 -15.89 5.80 -2.91
CA SER A 146 -14.73 5.68 -2.02
C SER A 146 -13.58 6.58 -2.45
N ASN A 147 -13.32 6.70 -3.76
CA ASN A 147 -12.28 7.58 -4.28
C ASN A 147 -12.62 9.06 -4.12
N ILE A 148 -13.90 9.44 -4.24
CA ILE A 148 -14.35 10.82 -4.00
C ILE A 148 -14.25 11.16 -2.52
N PHE A 149 -14.68 10.27 -1.61
CA PHE A 149 -14.52 10.50 -0.18
C PHE A 149 -13.05 10.53 0.23
N GLY A 150 -12.22 9.67 -0.37
CA GLY A 150 -10.78 9.63 -0.13
C GLY A 150 -10.02 10.83 -0.68
N SER A 151 -10.58 11.64 -1.59
CA SER A 151 -9.93 12.88 -2.04
C SER A 151 -10.20 14.07 -1.12
N ILE A 152 -11.12 13.92 -0.17
CA ILE A 152 -11.50 14.94 0.83
C ILE A 152 -10.76 14.72 2.15
N LEU A 153 -10.13 13.55 2.33
CA LEU A 153 -9.37 13.12 3.49
C LEU A 153 -7.86 13.18 3.17
#